data_AF-A0A8J6BI41-F1
#
_entry.id   AF-A0A8J6BI41-F1
#
_cell.length_a   1.000
_cell.length_b   1.000
_cell.length_c   1.000
_cell.angle_alpha   90.00
_cell.angle_beta   90.00
_cell.angle_gamma   90.00
#
_symmetry.space_group_name_H-M   'P 1'
#
loop_
_entity.id
_entity.type
_entity.pdbx_description
1 polymer ?
#
loop_
_entity_poly.entity_id
_entity_poly.type
_entity_poly.pdbx_seq_one_letter_code
_entity_poly.pdbx_strand_id
1 'polypeptide(L)'
;QAKHYYSQAIELDPENESAVLNRGITNMLLKHVQGALEDFQKVIDLCPVSSAAYFNRATLHNTVCEYQQAESDISQALILQPGDPLMYKLRADIRGKMGLAKEAIEDYELAIAILQQSSQIQ
;
A
#
# COMPACT_ATOMS: atom_id res chain seq x y z
N GLN A 1 -13.81 15.15 -9.37
CA GLN A 1 -13.82 14.89 -10.82
C GLN A 1 -13.11 13.58 -11.19
N ALA A 2 -11.89 13.31 -10.70
CA ALA A 2 -11.16 12.06 -10.97
C ALA A 2 -11.96 10.76 -10.68
N LYS A 3 -12.58 10.65 -9.49
CA LYS A 3 -13.44 9.50 -9.13
C LYS A 3 -14.50 9.18 -10.19
N HIS A 4 -15.13 10.21 -10.76
CA HIS A 4 -16.18 10.03 -11.76
C HIS A 4 -15.64 9.39 -13.04
N TYR A 5 -14.52 9.90 -13.57
CA TYR A 5 -13.89 9.34 -14.77
C TYR A 5 -13.38 7.92 -14.55
N TYR A 6 -12.84 7.61 -13.36
CA TYR A 6 -12.46 6.22 -13.06
C TYR A 6 -13.67 5.30 -12.98
N SER A 7 -14.81 5.74 -12.42
CA SER A 7 -16.04 4.95 -12.47
C SER A 7 -16.51 4.69 -13.89
N GLN A 8 -16.51 5.69 -14.77
CA GLN A 8 -16.87 5.51 -16.18
C GLN A 8 -15.92 4.54 -16.90
N ALA A 9 -14.62 4.62 -16.62
CA ALA A 9 -13.64 3.68 -17.17
C ALA A 9 -13.92 2.23 -16.70
N ILE A 10 -14.29 2.04 -15.43
CA ILE A 10 -14.64 0.72 -14.87
C ILE A 10 -15.98 0.19 -15.42
N GLU A 11 -16.93 1.08 -15.74
CA GLU A 11 -18.18 0.68 -16.41
C GLU A 11 -17.93 0.17 -17.83
N LEU A 12 -16.97 0.77 -18.55
CA LEU A 12 -16.57 0.34 -19.89
C LEU A 12 -15.70 -0.92 -19.87
N ASP A 13 -14.80 -1.03 -18.88
CA ASP A 13 -13.90 -2.15 -18.69
C ASP A 13 -13.77 -2.48 -17.18
N PRO A 14 -14.57 -3.44 -16.69
CA PRO A 14 -14.57 -3.83 -15.27
C PRO A 14 -13.26 -4.44 -14.79
N GLU A 15 -12.39 -4.90 -15.69
CA GLU A 15 -11.11 -5.55 -15.39
C GLU A 15 -9.93 -4.57 -15.53
N ASN A 16 -10.19 -3.29 -15.81
CA ASN A 16 -9.16 -2.27 -15.88
C ASN A 16 -8.53 -2.01 -14.50
N GLU A 17 -7.50 -2.78 -14.16
CA GLU A 17 -6.78 -2.73 -12.89
C GLU A 17 -6.34 -1.31 -12.53
N SER A 18 -5.80 -0.58 -13.51
CA SER A 18 -5.33 0.79 -13.32
C SER A 18 -6.45 1.76 -12.96
N ALA A 19 -7.63 1.64 -13.58
CA ALA A 19 -8.78 2.47 -13.24
C ALA A 19 -9.32 2.16 -11.84
N VAL A 20 -9.40 0.88 -11.48
CA VAL A 20 -9.83 0.43 -10.14
C VAL A 20 -8.84 0.91 -9.07
N LEU A 21 -7.54 0.72 -9.27
CA LEU A 21 -6.49 1.17 -8.35
C LEU A 21 -6.55 2.68 -8.11
N ASN A 22 -6.63 3.47 -9.19
CA ASN A 22 -6.70 4.92 -9.08
C ASN A 22 -8.01 5.42 -8.46
N ARG A 23 -9.13 4.69 -8.65
CA ARG A 23 -10.37 4.97 -7.92
C ARG A 23 -10.21 4.70 -6.43
N GLY A 24 -9.55 3.60 -6.06
CA GLY A 24 -9.23 3.26 -4.66
C GLY A 24 -8.39 4.34 -3.99
N ILE A 25 -7.31 4.78 -4.65
CA ILE A 25 -6.46 5.89 -4.18
C ILE A 25 -7.30 7.18 -4.02
N THR A 26 -8.16 7.48 -4.99
CA THR A 26 -9.04 8.66 -4.91
C THR A 26 -10.02 8.56 -3.74
N ASN A 27 -10.61 7.39 -3.50
CA ASN A 27 -11.50 7.14 -2.36
C ASN A 27 -10.74 7.29 -1.03
N MET A 28 -9.51 6.79 -0.94
CA MET A 28 -8.64 6.96 0.23
C MET A 28 -8.37 8.44 0.52
N LEU A 29 -7.98 9.22 -0.50
CA LEU A 29 -7.74 10.67 -0.38
C LEU A 29 -9.01 11.44 0.04
N LEU A 30 -10.18 10.97 -0.38
CA LEU A 30 -11.50 11.52 0.00
C LEU A 30 -12.00 10.97 1.35
N LYS A 31 -11.22 10.14 2.05
CA LYS A 31 -11.60 9.46 3.31
C LYS A 31 -12.83 8.56 3.19
N HIS A 32 -13.15 8.11 1.98
CA HIS A 32 -14.16 7.08 1.73
C HIS A 32 -13.54 5.69 1.92
N VAL A 33 -13.32 5.32 3.19
CA VAL A 33 -12.58 4.10 3.59
C VAL A 33 -13.13 2.84 2.92
N GLN A 34 -14.43 2.59 3.06
CA GLN A 34 -15.05 1.36 2.54
C GLN A 34 -14.89 1.21 1.03
N GLY A 35 -15.12 2.29 0.27
CA GLY A 35 -14.97 2.27 -1.18
C GLY A 35 -13.50 2.10 -1.62
N ALA A 36 -12.54 2.59 -0.83
CA ALA A 36 -11.13 2.36 -1.10
C ALA A 36 -10.72 0.91 -0.81
N LEU A 37 -11.21 0.29 0.27
CA LEU A 37 -10.98 -1.12 0.58
C LEU A 37 -11.53 -2.03 -0.52
N GLU A 38 -12.75 -1.78 -0.98
CA GLU A 38 -13.38 -2.52 -2.08
C GLU A 38 -12.57 -2.43 -3.38
N ASP A 39 -12.11 -1.22 -3.73
CA ASP A 39 -11.29 -1.01 -4.91
C ASP A 39 -9.93 -1.72 -4.80
N PHE A 40 -9.24 -1.63 -3.67
CA PHE A 40 -7.96 -2.31 -3.48
C PHE A 40 -8.09 -3.83 -3.45
N GLN A 41 -9.14 -4.36 -2.82
CA GLN A 41 -9.43 -5.79 -2.87
C GLN A 41 -9.71 -6.25 -4.30
N LYS A 42 -10.49 -5.49 -5.07
CA LYS A 42 -10.75 -5.83 -6.47
C LYS A 42 -9.48 -5.83 -7.32
N VAL A 43 -8.53 -4.91 -7.09
CA VAL A 43 -7.22 -4.96 -7.76
C VAL A 43 -6.47 -6.25 -7.39
N ILE A 44 -6.49 -6.67 -6.12
CA ILE A 44 -5.83 -7.91 -5.67
C ILE A 44 -6.50 -9.14 -6.27
N ASP A 45 -7.83 -9.15 -6.42
CA ASP A 45 -8.56 -10.25 -7.06
C ASP A 45 -8.21 -10.37 -8.55
N LEU A 46 -8.03 -9.23 -9.24
CA LEU A 46 -7.62 -9.18 -10.66
C LEU A 46 -6.12 -9.49 -10.84
N CYS A 47 -5.28 -9.00 -9.93
CA CYS A 47 -3.83 -9.09 -9.99
C CYS A 47 -3.25 -9.35 -8.58
N PRO A 48 -3.16 -10.63 -8.16
CA PRO A 48 -2.66 -11.01 -6.83
C PRO A 48 -1.18 -10.67 -6.58
N VAL A 49 -0.46 -10.24 -7.60
CA VAL A 49 0.96 -9.85 -7.53
C VAL A 49 1.16 -8.34 -7.56
N SER A 50 0.08 -7.55 -7.46
CA SER A 50 0.13 -6.09 -7.46
C SER A 50 0.64 -5.55 -6.12
N SER A 51 1.97 -5.37 -5.99
CA SER A 51 2.59 -4.78 -4.80
C SER A 51 1.98 -3.41 -4.45
N ALA A 52 1.64 -2.61 -5.46
CA ALA A 52 1.00 -1.32 -5.29
C ALA A 52 -0.37 -1.41 -4.60
N ALA A 53 -1.16 -2.44 -4.90
CA ALA A 53 -2.47 -2.63 -4.27
C ALA A 53 -2.34 -2.95 -2.78
N TYR A 54 -1.43 -3.88 -2.43
CA TYR A 54 -1.12 -4.21 -1.04
C TYR A 54 -0.55 -3.01 -0.28
N PHE A 55 0.38 -2.25 -0.87
CA PHE A 55 0.94 -1.05 -0.25
C PHE A 55 -0.13 0.02 0.06
N ASN A 56 -1.01 0.29 -0.90
CA ASN A 56 -2.08 1.28 -0.70
C ASN A 56 -3.11 0.81 0.32
N ARG A 57 -3.46 -0.48 0.32
CA ARG A 57 -4.39 -1.05 1.31
C ARG A 57 -3.79 -1.08 2.72
N ALA A 58 -2.49 -1.39 2.85
CA ALA A 58 -1.76 -1.28 4.12
C ALA A 58 -1.77 0.15 4.65
N THR A 59 -1.54 1.12 3.76
CA THR A 59 -1.60 2.54 4.10
C THR A 59 -2.99 2.92 4.62
N LEU A 60 -4.04 2.48 3.93
CA LEU A 60 -5.42 2.72 4.37
C LEU A 60 -5.71 2.10 5.73
N HIS A 61 -5.40 0.80 5.93
CA HIS A 61 -5.57 0.13 7.23
C HIS A 61 -4.81 0.85 8.35
N ASN A 62 -3.59 1.32 8.10
CA ASN A 62 -2.82 2.12 9.06
C ASN A 62 -3.50 3.45 9.41
N THR A 63 -4.17 4.12 8.46
CA THR A 63 -4.92 5.36 8.73
C THR A 63 -6.16 5.15 9.58
N VAL A 64 -6.78 3.96 9.51
CA VAL A 64 -7.96 3.59 10.31
C VAL A 64 -7.61 2.75 11.55
N CYS A 65 -6.32 2.68 11.90
CA CYS A 65 -5.79 1.98 13.07
C CYS A 65 -5.96 0.45 13.07
N GLU A 66 -6.16 -0.15 11.90
CA GLU A 66 -6.24 -1.60 11.70
C GLU A 66 -4.83 -2.17 11.47
N TYR A 67 -4.00 -2.11 12.52
CA TYR A 67 -2.56 -2.32 12.38
C TYR A 67 -2.18 -3.75 11.99
N GLN A 68 -2.93 -4.77 12.42
CA GLN A 68 -2.67 -6.16 12.04
C GLN A 68 -2.86 -6.39 10.54
N GLN A 69 -3.95 -5.87 9.97
CA GLN A 69 -4.22 -5.92 8.53
C GLN A 69 -3.18 -5.11 7.76
N ALA A 70 -2.83 -3.92 8.28
CA ALA A 70 -1.79 -3.09 7.68
C ALA A 70 -0.43 -3.81 7.63
N GLU A 71 -0.03 -4.50 8.69
CA GLU A 71 1.23 -5.25 8.77
C GLU A 71 1.24 -6.42 7.77
N SER A 72 0.13 -7.17 7.69
CA SER A 72 -0.02 -8.27 6.74
C SER A 72 0.13 -7.78 5.30
N ASP A 73 -0.56 -6.70 4.94
CA ASP A 73 -0.53 -6.17 3.57
C ASP A 73 0.84 -5.59 3.21
N ILE A 74 1.47 -4.81 4.09
CA ILE A 74 2.79 -4.23 3.78
C ILE A 74 3.87 -5.31 3.71
N SER A 75 3.77 -6.37 4.51
CA SER A 75 4.66 -7.53 4.41
C SER A 75 4.47 -8.26 3.09
N GLN A 76 3.24 -8.41 2.59
CA GLN A 76 2.99 -8.97 1.26
C GLN A 76 3.53 -8.08 0.14
N ALA A 77 3.38 -6.75 0.23
CA ALA A 77 3.94 -5.81 -0.73
C ALA A 77 5.49 -5.93 -0.81
N LEU A 78 6.17 -6.06 0.33
CA LEU A 78 7.62 -6.28 0.41
C LEU A 78 8.08 -7.63 -0.14
N ILE A 79 7.26 -8.69 -0.02
CA ILE A 79 7.55 -9.98 -0.67
C ILE A 79 7.49 -9.83 -2.19
N LEU A 80 6.51 -9.10 -2.71
CA LEU A 80 6.31 -8.89 -4.15
C LEU A 80 7.33 -7.93 -4.77
N GLN A 81 7.69 -6.88 -4.04
CA GLN A 81 8.66 -5.87 -4.47
C GLN A 81 9.62 -5.56 -3.31
N PRO A 82 10.68 -6.35 -3.15
CA PRO A 82 11.68 -6.09 -2.11
C PRO A 82 12.50 -4.85 -2.44
N GLY A 83 13.08 -4.24 -1.41
CA GLY A 83 14.06 -3.16 -1.60
C GLY A 83 13.47 -1.76 -1.77
N ASP A 84 12.19 -1.55 -1.48
CA ASP A 84 11.61 -0.20 -1.42
C ASP A 84 11.74 0.39 0.00
N PRO A 85 12.58 1.43 0.22
CA PRO A 85 12.74 2.07 1.53
C PRO A 85 11.43 2.59 2.12
N LEU A 86 10.48 3.04 1.28
CA LEU A 86 9.20 3.57 1.74
C LEU A 86 8.32 2.47 2.33
N MET A 87 8.38 1.26 1.78
CA MET A 87 7.62 0.11 2.29
C MET A 87 8.17 -0.37 3.63
N TYR A 88 9.50 -0.44 3.78
CA TYR A 88 10.14 -0.74 5.06
C TYR A 88 9.80 0.30 6.12
N LYS A 89 9.88 1.59 5.77
CA LYS A 89 9.49 2.67 6.67
C LYS A 89 8.02 2.55 7.10
N LEU A 90 7.09 2.29 6.18
CA LEU A 90 5.67 2.11 6.53
C LEU A 90 5.46 0.92 7.46
N ARG A 91 6.13 -0.21 7.21
CA ARG A 91 6.04 -1.38 8.09
C ARG A 91 6.60 -1.10 9.48
N ALA A 92 7.70 -0.35 9.57
CA ALA A 92 8.24 0.13 10.84
C ALA A 92 7.25 1.01 11.61
N ASP A 93 6.63 1.99 10.93
CA ASP A 93 5.60 2.86 11.53
C ASP A 93 4.43 2.02 12.10
N ILE A 94 3.97 1.01 11.34
CA ILE A 94 2.88 0.11 11.75
C ILE A 94 3.29 -0.73 12.97
N ARG A 95 4.46 -1.38 12.90
CA ARG A 95 5.01 -2.22 13.99
C ARG A 95 5.24 -1.41 15.27
N GLY A 96 5.70 -0.17 15.15
CA GLY A 96 5.81 0.76 16.27
C GLY A 96 4.47 1.02 16.96
N LYS A 97 3.39 1.25 16.18
CA LYS A 97 2.03 1.40 16.72
C LYS A 97 1.47 0.12 17.36
N MET A 98 1.98 -1.05 16.96
CA MET A 98 1.65 -2.34 17.57
C MET A 98 2.49 -2.65 18.83
N GLY A 99 3.48 -1.82 19.17
CA GLY A 99 4.41 -2.05 20.29
C GLY A 99 5.58 -2.98 19.95
N LEU A 100 5.75 -3.35 18.67
CA LEU A 100 6.83 -4.19 18.15
C LEU A 100 8.07 -3.33 17.85
N ALA A 101 8.64 -2.75 18.91
CA ALA A 101 9.69 -1.73 18.79
C ALA A 101 10.98 -2.27 18.19
N LYS A 102 11.34 -3.54 18.45
CA LYS A 102 12.57 -4.14 17.91
C LYS A 102 12.46 -4.32 16.40
N GLU A 103 11.36 -4.90 15.96
CA GLU A 103 11.05 -5.17 14.56
C GLU A 103 10.88 -3.87 13.75
N ALA A 104 10.38 -2.80 14.39
CA ALA A 104 10.32 -1.47 13.78
C ALA A 104 11.70 -0.86 13.56
N ILE A 105 12.61 -0.98 14.54
CA ILE A 105 14.00 -0.50 14.42
C ILE A 105 14.71 -1.23 13.28
N GLU A 106 14.58 -2.55 13.20
CA GLU A 106 15.16 -3.36 12.12
C GLU A 106 14.69 -2.89 10.73
N ASP A 107 13.39 -2.63 10.57
CA ASP A 107 12.84 -2.11 9.30
C ASP A 107 13.37 -0.71 8.96
N TYR A 108 13.51 0.20 9.94
CA TYR A 108 14.10 1.51 9.68
C TYR A 108 15.58 1.42 9.29
N GLU A 109 16.35 0.55 9.94
CA GLU A 109 17.76 0.32 9.60
C GLU A 109 17.90 -0.19 8.16
N LEU A 110 17.04 -1.12 7.75
CA LEU A 110 16.98 -1.60 6.36
C LEU A 110 16.65 -0.47 5.38
N ALA A 111 15.64 0.36 5.68
CA ALA A 111 15.28 1.49 4.84
C ALA A 111 16.46 2.47 4.63
N ILE A 112 17.18 2.79 5.70
CA ILE A 112 18.37 3.67 5.66
C ILE A 112 19.49 3.03 4.85
N ALA A 113 19.77 1.74 5.07
CA ALA A 113 20.82 1.02 4.36
C ALA A 113 20.57 1.01 2.84
N ILE A 114 19.34 0.78 2.40
CA ILE A 114 18.97 0.81 0.98
C ILE A 114 19.16 2.21 0.38
N LEU A 115 18.72 3.26 1.08
CA LEU A 115 18.91 4.64 0.62
C LEU A 115 20.39 5.00 0.48
N GLN A 116 21.22 4.60 1.45
CA GLN A 116 22.66 4.85 1.40
C GLN A 116 23.34 4.12 0.23
N GLN A 117 22.95 2.88 -0.06
CA GLN A 117 23.44 2.15 -1.23
C GLN A 117 23.04 2.83 -2.54
N SER A 118 21.80 3.32 -2.64
CA SER A 118 21.32 4.01 -3.85
C SER A 118 22.08 5.31 -4.15
N SER A 119 22.47 6.06 -3.10
CA SER A 119 23.24 7.31 -3.23
C SER A 119 24.71 7.09 -3.62
N GLN A 120 25.25 5.88 -3.46
CA GLN A 120 26.63 5.56 -3.82
C GLN A 120 26.80 5.10 -5.27
N ILE A 121 25.69 4.89 -5.99
CA ILE A 121 25.67 4.38 -7.38
C ILE A 121 25.46 5.52 -8.41
N GLN A 122 25.21 6.75 -7.94
CA GLN A 122 25.12 7.97 -8.77
C GLN A 122 26.45 8.74 -8.79
#